data_AF-A0A496ZA24-F1
#
_entry.id   AF-A0A496ZA24-F1
#
_cell.length_a   1.000
_cell.length_b   1.000
_cell.length_c   1.000
_cell.angle_alpha   90.00
_cell.angle_beta   90.00
_cell.angle_gamma   90.00
#
_symmetry.space_group_name_H-M   'P 1'
#
loop_
_entity.id
_entity.type
_entity.pdbx_description
1 polymer ?
#
loop_
_entity_poly.entity_id
_entity_poly.type
_entity_poly.pdbx_seq_one_letter_code
_entity_poly.pdbx_strand_id
1 'polypeptide(L)'
;MVNLNTAPLVIPKRRVVKVGGVAVGSKDTLNVEMEKQSLSDIQYLLKEITYEDTEQQIRLDNPPTRVAVDNRENKPVSQAEWKTEVQFGQIIDHIMIRTVQRELINAIRRTTQERTGALQDIHNWEWVYYSKKGKRGVKVNPFKIEALPSGARLVLRPTSKIPYASWANMWVAKQGTDFTPSRGKNKGVTRTRNEGFMAQAIAKFKRSQFAKSYTMWVSFSKKYQTAGDTYPHGSPAITIMARRTRRSYRRRL
;
A
#
# COMPACT_ATOMS: atom_id res chain seq x y z
N MET A 1 53.62 -5.73 -1.73
CA MET A 1 52.88 -6.70 -0.89
C MET A 1 51.80 -5.93 -0.13
N VAL A 2 50.53 -6.14 -0.43
CA VAL A 2 49.42 -5.52 0.31
C VAL A 2 48.60 -6.65 0.94
N ASN A 3 48.69 -6.76 2.26
CA ASN A 3 47.83 -7.61 3.07
C ASN A 3 46.48 -6.92 3.21
N LEU A 4 45.41 -7.51 2.67
CA LEU A 4 44.03 -7.11 2.94
C LEU A 4 43.33 -8.23 3.70
N ASN A 5 43.49 -8.22 5.02
CA ASN A 5 42.62 -8.94 5.94
C ASN A 5 41.25 -8.24 5.94
N THR A 6 40.40 -8.59 4.99
CA THR A 6 38.97 -8.23 5.01
C THR A 6 38.17 -9.47 5.36
N ALA A 7 37.54 -9.47 6.53
CA ALA A 7 36.65 -10.55 6.97
C ALA A 7 35.56 -10.85 5.92
N PRO A 8 35.20 -12.13 5.71
CA PRO A 8 34.29 -12.54 4.65
C PRO A 8 32.89 -11.92 4.84
N LEU A 9 32.31 -11.43 3.73
CA LEU A 9 31.00 -10.79 3.73
C LEU A 9 29.89 -11.84 3.66
N VAL A 10 29.31 -12.18 4.82
CA VAL A 10 28.20 -13.15 4.91
C VAL A 10 26.89 -12.49 4.46
N ILE A 11 26.21 -13.06 3.44
CA ILE A 11 24.84 -12.68 3.09
C ILE A 11 23.86 -13.55 3.89
N PRO A 12 23.11 -12.98 4.86
CA PRO A 12 22.12 -13.76 5.59
C PRO A 12 20.89 -14.04 4.71
N LYS A 13 20.62 -15.31 4.39
CA LYS A 13 19.28 -15.74 3.95
C LYS A 13 18.43 -16.02 5.20
N ARG A 14 17.22 -15.46 5.27
CA ARG A 14 16.27 -15.74 6.36
C ARG A 14 15.33 -16.84 5.87
N ARG A 15 15.49 -18.07 6.38
CA ARG A 15 14.52 -19.15 6.16
C ARG A 15 13.74 -19.34 7.47
N VAL A 16 12.41 -19.39 7.41
CA VAL A 16 11.58 -19.71 8.58
C VAL A 16 11.31 -21.20 8.54
N VAL A 17 11.92 -21.95 9.43
CA VAL A 17 11.65 -23.38 9.62
C VAL A 17 10.72 -23.52 10.83
N LYS A 18 9.62 -24.26 10.67
CA LYS A 18 8.73 -24.60 11.80
C LYS A 18 9.25 -25.87 12.46
N VAL A 19 9.60 -25.80 13.74
CA VAL A 19 9.89 -26.96 14.58
C VAL A 19 8.89 -26.95 15.73
N GLY A 20 8.07 -27.99 15.86
CA GLY A 20 7.10 -28.13 16.96
C GLY A 20 5.92 -27.13 16.98
N GLY A 21 5.55 -26.53 15.83
CA GLY A 21 4.39 -25.61 15.75
C GLY A 21 4.68 -24.16 16.18
N VAL A 22 5.88 -23.87 16.69
CA VAL A 22 6.33 -22.50 16.99
C VAL A 22 7.27 -22.03 15.88
N ALA A 23 7.02 -20.83 15.34
CA ALA A 23 7.87 -20.22 14.33
C ALA A 23 9.14 -19.66 14.99
N VAL A 24 10.15 -20.51 15.19
CA VAL A 24 11.49 -20.08 15.60
C VAL A 24 12.27 -19.73 14.33
N GLY A 25 12.54 -18.44 14.13
CA GLY A 25 13.38 -18.02 13.01
C GLY A 25 14.82 -18.41 13.25
N SER A 26 15.27 -19.57 12.76
CA SER A 26 16.69 -19.89 12.68
C SER A 26 17.34 -19.00 11.61
N LYS A 27 18.40 -18.28 11.99
CA LYS A 27 19.33 -17.70 11.03
C LYS A 27 20.29 -18.81 10.63
N ASP A 28 19.92 -19.61 9.64
CA ASP A 28 20.92 -20.43 8.95
C ASP A 28 21.70 -19.52 8.00
N THR A 29 22.83 -19.01 8.49
CA THR A 29 23.84 -18.39 7.63
C THR A 29 24.51 -19.50 6.84
N LEU A 30 24.16 -19.63 5.57
CA LEU A 30 25.02 -20.30 4.59
C LEU A 30 26.34 -19.52 4.55
N ASN A 31 27.40 -20.12 5.10
CA ASN A 31 28.76 -19.63 4.91
C ASN A 31 29.15 -19.87 3.45
N VAL A 32 28.81 -18.93 2.58
CA VAL A 32 29.35 -18.90 1.22
C VAL A 32 30.71 -18.20 1.30
N GLU A 33 31.81 -18.94 1.12
CA GLU A 33 33.15 -18.37 0.94
C GLU A 33 33.13 -17.48 -0.31
N MET A 34 32.97 -16.16 -0.14
CA MET A 34 32.95 -15.22 -1.26
C MET A 34 34.31 -15.04 -1.95
N GLU A 35 35.41 -15.49 -1.34
CA GLU A 35 36.76 -15.32 -1.89
C GLU A 35 37.01 -16.11 -3.19
N LYS A 36 36.16 -17.11 -3.51
CA LYS A 36 36.33 -17.97 -4.69
C LYS A 36 35.23 -17.81 -5.74
N GLN A 37 34.26 -16.93 -5.54
CA GLN A 37 33.17 -16.78 -6.51
C GLN A 37 33.64 -15.93 -7.69
N SER A 38 33.60 -16.53 -8.88
CA SER A 38 33.89 -15.80 -10.11
C SER A 38 32.80 -14.75 -10.35
N LEU A 39 33.15 -13.72 -11.12
CA LEU A 39 32.18 -12.69 -11.53
C LEU A 39 30.96 -13.30 -12.24
N SER A 40 31.18 -14.37 -13.00
CA SER A 40 30.12 -15.17 -13.63
C SER A 40 29.19 -15.83 -12.61
N ASP A 41 29.70 -16.33 -11.48
CA ASP A 41 28.87 -16.99 -10.45
C ASP A 41 27.95 -16.00 -9.76
N ILE A 42 28.46 -14.81 -9.43
CA ILE A 42 27.67 -13.73 -8.83
C ILE A 42 26.57 -13.26 -9.79
N GLN A 43 26.90 -13.14 -11.08
CA GLN A 43 25.92 -12.78 -12.12
C GLN A 43 24.88 -13.87 -12.32
N TYR A 44 25.28 -15.14 -12.33
CA TYR A 44 24.37 -16.28 -12.41
C TYR A 44 23.37 -16.26 -11.24
N LEU A 45 23.88 -16.12 -10.02
CA LEU A 45 23.08 -16.13 -8.79
C LEU A 45 22.12 -14.92 -8.72
N LEU A 46 22.54 -13.74 -9.19
CA LEU A 46 21.67 -12.58 -9.33
C LEU A 46 20.51 -12.84 -10.31
N LYS A 47 20.78 -13.46 -11.46
CA LYS A 47 19.78 -13.79 -12.48
C LYS A 47 18.79 -14.83 -11.94
N GLU A 48 19.30 -15.90 -11.36
CA GLU A 48 18.52 -17.02 -10.82
C GLU A 48 17.56 -16.55 -9.71
N ILE A 49 18.05 -15.80 -8.71
CA ILE A 49 17.18 -15.21 -7.67
C ILE A 49 16.11 -14.30 -8.28
N THR A 50 16.47 -13.51 -9.28
CA THR A 50 15.51 -12.60 -9.94
C THR A 50 14.40 -13.40 -10.64
N TYR A 51 14.74 -14.50 -11.32
CA TYR A 51 13.77 -15.38 -11.97
C TYR A 51 12.88 -16.09 -10.95
N GLU A 52 13.46 -16.73 -9.93
CA GLU A 52 12.70 -17.44 -8.89
C GLU A 52 11.70 -16.52 -8.16
N ASP A 53 12.15 -15.35 -7.71
CA ASP A 53 11.27 -14.40 -7.00
C ASP A 53 10.17 -13.88 -7.93
N THR A 54 10.48 -13.64 -9.20
CA THR A 54 9.50 -13.15 -10.19
C THR A 54 8.46 -14.23 -10.50
N GLU A 55 8.89 -15.47 -10.69
CA GLU A 55 8.00 -16.60 -10.93
C GLU A 55 7.09 -16.86 -9.73
N GLN A 56 7.63 -16.79 -8.50
CA GLN A 56 6.84 -16.88 -7.27
C GLN A 56 5.77 -15.78 -7.19
N GLN A 57 6.10 -14.54 -7.56
CA GLN A 57 5.12 -13.45 -7.57
C GLN A 57 4.05 -13.63 -8.66
N ILE A 58 4.42 -14.17 -9.82
CA ILE A 58 3.47 -14.49 -10.91
C ILE A 58 2.52 -15.61 -10.47
N ARG A 59 3.01 -16.67 -9.80
CA ARG A 59 2.16 -17.73 -9.24
C ARG A 59 1.17 -17.25 -8.17
N LEU A 60 1.40 -16.05 -7.62
CA LEU A 60 0.52 -15.37 -6.68
C LEU A 60 -0.30 -14.25 -7.34
N ASP A 61 -0.48 -14.31 -8.66
CA ASP A 61 -1.23 -13.34 -9.48
C ASP A 61 -0.75 -11.88 -9.33
N ASN A 62 0.52 -11.68 -8.99
CA ASN A 62 1.15 -10.36 -8.84
C ASN A 62 2.27 -10.17 -9.89
N PRO A 63 1.94 -9.99 -11.18
CA PRO A 63 2.94 -9.89 -12.22
C PRO A 63 3.81 -8.63 -12.06
N PRO A 64 5.07 -8.69 -12.51
CA PRO A 64 5.95 -7.53 -12.50
C PRO A 64 5.38 -6.41 -13.37
N THR A 65 5.35 -5.21 -12.82
CA THR A 65 4.86 -3.99 -13.48
C THR A 65 5.95 -3.18 -14.16
N ARG A 66 7.21 -3.40 -13.76
CA ARG A 66 8.40 -2.81 -14.36
C ARG A 66 9.60 -3.68 -14.00
N VAL A 67 10.45 -3.91 -14.98
CA VAL A 67 11.77 -4.53 -14.80
C VAL A 67 12.80 -3.54 -15.31
N ALA A 68 13.86 -3.30 -14.55
CA ALA A 68 15.01 -2.52 -14.99
C ALA A 68 16.28 -3.29 -14.64
N VAL A 69 17.13 -3.50 -15.63
CA VAL A 69 18.38 -4.26 -15.51
C VAL A 69 19.52 -3.30 -15.79
N ASP A 70 20.45 -3.18 -14.84
CA ASP A 70 21.58 -2.25 -14.92
C ASP A 70 21.14 -0.81 -15.25
N ASN A 71 20.02 -0.39 -14.63
CA ASN A 71 19.31 0.88 -14.85
C ASN A 71 18.64 1.06 -16.23
N ARG A 72 18.54 0.03 -17.06
CA ARG A 72 17.85 0.07 -18.37
C ARG A 72 16.60 -0.80 -18.36
N GLU A 73 15.47 -0.30 -18.88
CA GLU A 73 14.20 -1.05 -18.90
C GLU A 73 14.11 -2.09 -20.02
N ASN A 74 14.84 -1.87 -21.12
CA ASN A 74 14.78 -2.74 -22.30
C ASN A 74 15.82 -3.87 -22.27
N LYS A 75 16.64 -3.93 -21.21
CA LYS A 75 17.68 -4.95 -21.06
C LYS A 75 17.07 -6.17 -20.37
N PRO A 76 17.17 -7.39 -20.96
CA PRO A 76 16.64 -8.60 -20.34
C PRO A 76 17.44 -9.00 -19.09
N VAL A 77 16.78 -9.70 -18.15
CA VAL A 77 17.42 -10.19 -16.91
C VAL A 77 18.60 -11.10 -17.20
N SER A 78 18.56 -11.90 -18.27
CA SER A 78 19.66 -12.77 -18.70
C SER A 78 20.97 -12.02 -18.96
N GLN A 79 20.92 -10.73 -19.26
CA GLN A 79 22.08 -9.87 -19.49
C GLN A 79 22.50 -9.05 -18.25
N ALA A 80 21.91 -9.29 -17.08
CA ALA A 80 22.24 -8.54 -15.88
C ALA A 80 23.71 -8.68 -15.46
N GLU A 81 24.38 -7.57 -15.26
CA GLU A 81 25.80 -7.53 -14.88
C GLU A 81 26.03 -7.17 -13.42
N TRP A 82 25.22 -6.26 -12.87
CA TRP A 82 25.43 -5.75 -11.51
C TRP A 82 24.15 -5.43 -10.75
N LYS A 83 23.01 -5.23 -11.42
CA LYS A 83 21.73 -4.96 -10.76
C LYS A 83 20.51 -5.38 -11.57
N THR A 84 19.55 -5.97 -10.87
CA THR A 84 18.19 -6.17 -11.35
C THR A 84 17.21 -5.51 -10.38
N GLU A 85 16.26 -4.76 -10.94
CA GLU A 85 15.17 -4.16 -10.21
C GLU A 85 13.85 -4.61 -10.79
N VAL A 86 13.02 -5.21 -9.95
CA VAL A 86 11.67 -5.62 -10.32
C VAL A 86 10.68 -4.91 -9.41
N GLN A 87 9.69 -4.27 -10.02
CA GLN A 87 8.60 -3.60 -9.32
C GLN A 87 7.33 -4.41 -9.49
N PHE A 88 6.74 -4.83 -8.38
CA PHE A 88 5.48 -5.57 -8.37
C PHE A 88 4.31 -4.66 -7.97
N GLY A 89 3.09 -5.13 -8.24
CA GLY A 89 1.90 -4.62 -7.57
C GLY A 89 1.82 -5.13 -6.13
N GLN A 90 0.62 -5.05 -5.57
CA GLN A 90 0.30 -5.61 -4.26
C GLN A 90 -0.94 -6.49 -4.38
N ILE A 91 -0.86 -7.73 -3.94
CA ILE A 91 -2.04 -8.61 -3.78
C ILE A 91 -2.98 -7.95 -2.78
N ILE A 92 -4.24 -7.80 -3.18
CA ILE A 92 -5.27 -7.21 -2.34
C ILE A 92 -5.74 -8.27 -1.34
N ASP A 93 -5.51 -7.99 -0.06
CA ASP A 93 -6.13 -8.77 1.00
C ASP A 93 -7.58 -8.30 1.17
N HIS A 94 -8.55 -9.19 1.02
CA HIS A 94 -9.97 -8.89 1.25
C HIS A 94 -10.24 -8.34 2.65
N ILE A 95 -9.41 -8.71 3.64
CA ILE A 95 -9.48 -8.17 5.00
C ILE A 95 -9.17 -6.67 5.00
N MET A 96 -8.28 -6.18 4.14
CA MET A 96 -8.02 -4.75 4.00
C MET A 96 -9.29 -4.00 3.58
N ILE A 97 -9.99 -4.49 2.55
CA ILE A 97 -11.25 -3.88 2.07
C ILE A 97 -12.28 -3.83 3.20
N ARG A 98 -12.53 -4.96 3.87
CA ARG A 98 -13.47 -5.03 5.00
C ARG A 98 -13.09 -4.07 6.12
N THR A 99 -11.80 -3.97 6.43
CA THR A 99 -11.31 -3.07 7.47
C THR A 99 -11.56 -1.61 7.10
N VAL A 100 -11.27 -1.19 5.86
CA VAL A 100 -11.56 0.17 5.40
C VAL A 100 -13.05 0.50 5.50
N GLN A 101 -13.91 -0.42 5.03
CA GLN A 101 -15.36 -0.24 5.10
C GLN A 101 -15.85 -0.14 6.56
N ARG A 102 -15.36 -1.02 7.43
CA ARG A 102 -15.69 -1.02 8.86
C ARG A 102 -15.25 0.27 9.55
N GLU A 103 -14.02 0.72 9.32
CA GLU A 103 -13.53 1.96 9.93
C GLU A 103 -14.29 3.19 9.41
N LEU A 104 -14.73 3.18 8.14
CA LEU A 104 -15.61 4.23 7.59
C LEU A 104 -16.96 4.27 8.30
N ILE A 105 -17.66 3.13 8.38
CA ILE A 105 -18.97 3.04 9.05
C ILE A 105 -18.85 3.44 10.52
N ASN A 106 -17.79 2.98 11.20
CA ASN A 106 -17.53 3.33 12.60
C ASN A 106 -17.27 4.84 12.77
N ALA A 107 -16.53 5.47 11.86
CA ALA A 107 -16.32 6.90 11.90
C ALA A 107 -17.64 7.66 11.72
N ILE A 108 -18.44 7.29 10.70
CA ILE A 108 -19.75 7.90 10.43
C ILE A 108 -20.67 7.76 11.66
N ARG A 109 -20.78 6.56 12.24
CA ARG A 109 -21.60 6.32 13.45
C ARG A 109 -21.21 7.20 14.63
N ARG A 110 -19.91 7.49 14.79
CA ARG A 110 -19.40 8.29 15.91
C ARG A 110 -19.60 9.78 15.71
N THR A 111 -19.55 10.25 14.47
CA THR A 111 -19.49 11.70 14.17
C THR A 111 -20.76 12.26 13.56
N THR A 112 -21.71 11.41 13.19
CA THR A 112 -22.95 11.83 12.52
C THR A 112 -24.18 11.37 13.31
N GLN A 113 -25.30 12.06 13.12
CA GLN A 113 -26.55 11.79 13.82
C GLN A 113 -27.33 10.63 13.17
N GLU A 114 -28.36 10.12 13.83
CA GLU A 114 -29.23 9.05 13.30
C GLU A 114 -29.90 9.43 11.96
N ARG A 115 -30.21 10.71 11.76
CA ARG A 115 -30.81 11.23 10.51
C ARG A 115 -29.92 11.04 9.27
N THR A 116 -28.62 10.77 9.46
CA THR A 116 -27.69 10.41 8.38
C THR A 116 -27.46 8.90 8.26
N GLY A 117 -28.43 8.08 8.72
CA GLY A 117 -28.33 6.61 8.73
C GLY A 117 -27.96 5.99 7.37
N ALA A 118 -28.39 6.58 6.25
CA ALA A 118 -28.00 6.09 4.92
C ALA A 118 -26.49 6.18 4.64
N LEU A 119 -25.74 7.08 5.30
CA LEU A 119 -24.27 7.10 5.21
C LEU A 119 -23.64 5.86 5.86
N GLN A 120 -24.30 5.27 6.86
CA GLN A 120 -23.78 4.11 7.59
C GLN A 120 -23.96 2.79 6.82
N ASP A 121 -24.83 2.78 5.80
CA ASP A 121 -25.01 1.61 4.95
C ASP A 121 -23.93 1.56 3.87
N ILE A 122 -23.12 0.50 3.90
CA ILE A 122 -22.02 0.32 2.95
C ILE A 122 -22.49 0.18 1.49
N HIS A 123 -23.75 -0.19 1.24
CA HIS A 123 -24.30 -0.32 -0.11
C HIS A 123 -24.55 1.05 -0.77
N ASN A 124 -24.58 2.12 0.03
CA ASN A 124 -24.61 3.49 -0.49
C ASN A 124 -23.21 4.02 -0.84
N TRP A 125 -22.19 3.17 -0.73
CA TRP A 125 -20.82 3.43 -1.14
C TRP A 125 -20.45 2.52 -2.30
N GLU A 126 -19.55 3.00 -3.17
CA GLU A 126 -19.06 2.21 -4.28
C GLU A 126 -17.55 2.27 -4.41
N TRP A 127 -17.00 1.15 -4.87
CA TRP A 127 -15.60 1.02 -5.22
C TRP A 127 -15.42 1.27 -6.71
N VAL A 128 -14.46 2.14 -7.02
CA VAL A 128 -14.07 2.49 -8.38
C VAL A 128 -12.59 2.21 -8.57
N TYR A 129 -12.28 1.43 -9.59
CA TYR A 129 -10.91 1.12 -9.98
C TYR A 129 -10.42 2.09 -11.06
N TYR A 130 -9.21 2.61 -10.87
CA TYR A 130 -8.48 3.40 -11.85
C TYR A 130 -7.18 2.69 -12.20
N SER A 131 -7.01 2.31 -13.47
CA SER A 131 -5.74 1.81 -13.96
C SER A 131 -4.69 2.93 -14.00
N LYS A 132 -3.39 2.57 -13.99
CA LYS A 132 -2.26 3.52 -13.97
C LYS A 132 -2.36 4.61 -15.07
N LYS A 133 -2.85 4.25 -16.25
CA LYS A 133 -3.01 5.16 -17.41
C LYS A 133 -4.47 5.58 -17.66
N GLY A 134 -5.41 5.02 -16.90
CA GLY A 134 -6.84 5.22 -17.09
C GLY A 134 -7.32 6.55 -16.54
N LYS A 135 -7.89 7.39 -17.42
CA LYS A 135 -8.55 8.64 -16.99
C LYS A 135 -9.92 8.36 -16.35
N ARG A 136 -10.67 7.40 -16.90
CA ARG A 136 -12.00 6.98 -16.43
C ARG A 136 -11.88 5.83 -15.42
N GLY A 137 -12.65 5.93 -14.35
CA GLY A 137 -12.75 4.88 -13.34
C GLY A 137 -13.89 3.93 -13.67
N VAL A 138 -13.71 2.66 -13.35
CA VAL A 138 -14.72 1.62 -13.56
C VAL A 138 -15.26 1.18 -12.21
N LYS A 139 -16.59 1.09 -12.06
CA LYS A 139 -17.20 0.53 -10.86
C LYS A 139 -16.85 -0.95 -10.77
N VAL A 140 -16.39 -1.39 -9.62
CA VAL A 140 -15.88 -2.74 -9.40
C VAL A 140 -16.42 -3.32 -8.11
N ASN A 141 -16.53 -4.65 -8.06
CA ASN A 141 -16.59 -5.35 -6.78
C ASN A 141 -15.15 -5.49 -6.27
N PRO A 142 -14.78 -4.86 -5.14
CA PRO A 142 -13.41 -4.89 -4.65
C PRO A 142 -12.95 -6.29 -4.25
N PHE A 143 -13.88 -7.21 -3.91
CA PHE A 143 -13.60 -8.59 -3.53
C PHE A 143 -13.36 -9.53 -4.72
N LYS A 144 -13.44 -9.01 -5.94
CA LYS A 144 -13.06 -9.71 -7.17
C LYS A 144 -11.72 -9.23 -7.72
N ILE A 145 -11.04 -8.33 -7.02
CA ILE A 145 -9.75 -7.78 -7.45
C ILE A 145 -8.65 -8.52 -6.69
N GLU A 146 -7.90 -9.36 -7.38
CA GLU A 146 -6.83 -10.17 -6.79
C GLU A 146 -5.58 -9.33 -6.49
N ALA A 147 -5.21 -8.44 -7.41
CA ALA A 147 -4.04 -7.59 -7.26
C ALA A 147 -4.31 -6.14 -7.65
N LEU A 148 -3.60 -5.23 -6.97
CA LEU A 148 -3.53 -3.82 -7.30
C LEU A 148 -2.17 -3.52 -7.96
N PRO A 149 -2.12 -3.40 -9.30
CA PRO A 149 -0.88 -3.08 -10.00
C PRO A 149 -0.27 -1.76 -9.52
N SER A 150 1.05 -1.65 -9.58
CA SER A 150 1.78 -0.42 -9.26
C SER A 150 1.21 0.79 -10.02
N GLY A 151 0.81 1.82 -9.27
CA GLY A 151 0.22 3.06 -9.82
C GLY A 151 -1.28 2.99 -10.12
N ALA A 152 -1.90 1.81 -10.07
CA ALA A 152 -3.35 1.68 -10.06
C ALA A 152 -3.92 2.14 -8.71
N ARG A 153 -5.20 2.53 -8.70
CA ARG A 153 -5.88 3.06 -7.52
C ARG A 153 -7.25 2.43 -7.37
N LEU A 154 -7.58 2.08 -6.15
CA LEU A 154 -8.92 1.69 -5.75
C LEU A 154 -9.52 2.82 -4.91
N VAL A 155 -10.71 3.29 -5.27
CA VAL A 155 -11.33 4.47 -4.69
C VAL A 155 -12.69 4.10 -4.12
N LEU A 156 -12.89 4.32 -2.82
CA LEU A 156 -14.21 4.22 -2.17
C LEU A 156 -14.82 5.62 -2.12
N ARG A 157 -16.01 5.76 -2.71
CA ARG A 157 -16.73 7.04 -2.79
C ARG A 157 -18.24 6.84 -2.53
N PRO A 158 -18.99 7.89 -2.16
CA PRO A 158 -20.44 7.79 -2.05
C PRO A 158 -21.07 7.52 -3.41
N THR A 159 -22.25 6.90 -3.41
CA THR A 159 -23.12 6.76 -4.59
C THR A 159 -24.06 7.96 -4.72
N SER A 160 -24.74 8.09 -5.86
CA SER A 160 -25.76 9.13 -6.08
C SER A 160 -26.96 9.05 -5.14
N LYS A 161 -27.13 7.95 -4.38
CA LYS A 161 -28.21 7.82 -3.37
C LYS A 161 -27.98 8.70 -2.14
N ILE A 162 -26.75 9.11 -1.89
CA ILE A 162 -26.36 9.93 -0.72
C ILE A 162 -25.65 11.22 -1.19
N PRO A 163 -26.33 12.10 -1.95
CA PRO A 163 -25.71 13.30 -2.54
C PRO A 163 -25.20 14.29 -1.48
N TYR A 164 -25.69 14.19 -0.25
CA TYR A 164 -25.29 15.04 0.87
C TYR A 164 -24.03 14.55 1.59
N ALA A 165 -23.42 13.42 1.19
CA ALA A 165 -22.25 12.84 1.87
C ALA A 165 -21.07 13.83 1.96
N SER A 166 -20.87 14.64 0.92
CA SER A 166 -19.85 15.68 0.86
C SER A 166 -20.07 16.76 1.91
N TRP A 167 -21.30 17.26 2.02
CA TRP A 167 -21.71 18.21 3.04
C TRP A 167 -21.57 17.64 4.45
N ALA A 168 -22.04 16.41 4.67
CA ALA A 168 -21.93 15.75 5.97
C ALA A 168 -20.46 15.58 6.39
N ASN A 169 -19.58 15.13 5.48
CA ASN A 169 -18.15 14.98 5.79
C ASN A 169 -17.51 16.32 6.16
N MET A 170 -17.87 17.39 5.45
CA MET A 170 -17.36 18.74 5.72
C MET A 170 -17.95 19.35 6.99
N TRP A 171 -19.21 19.07 7.31
CA TRP A 171 -19.83 19.50 8.55
C TRP A 171 -19.13 18.86 9.75
N VAL A 172 -18.87 17.55 9.69
CA VAL A 172 -18.04 16.85 10.69
C VAL A 172 -16.65 17.45 10.77
N ALA A 173 -16.01 17.75 9.63
CA ALA A 173 -14.68 18.36 9.62
C ALA A 173 -14.68 19.75 10.30
N LYS A 174 -15.75 20.54 10.15
CA LYS A 174 -15.88 21.86 10.78
C LYS A 174 -16.17 21.78 12.29
N GLN A 175 -16.84 20.71 12.73
CA GLN A 175 -17.14 20.47 14.14
C GLN A 175 -15.99 19.79 14.90
N GLY A 176 -15.13 19.05 14.19
CA GLY A 176 -14.06 18.26 14.78
C GLY A 176 -12.95 19.12 15.40
N THR A 177 -12.94 19.19 16.73
CA THR A 177 -11.80 19.65 17.53
C THR A 177 -11.05 18.43 18.07
N ASP A 178 -10.19 17.81 17.23
CA ASP A 178 -9.29 16.77 17.73
C ASP A 178 -8.15 17.41 18.55
N PHE A 179 -8.19 17.24 19.87
CA PHE A 179 -7.19 17.74 20.80
C PHE A 179 -6.00 16.76 20.87
N THR A 180 -4.85 17.17 20.37
CA THR A 180 -3.60 16.45 20.69
C THR A 180 -3.01 17.05 21.96
N PRO A 181 -2.86 16.30 23.07
CA PRO A 181 -2.18 16.81 24.24
C PRO A 181 -0.72 17.05 23.89
N SER A 182 -0.25 18.29 24.07
CA SER A 182 1.16 18.58 23.94
C SER A 182 1.95 17.92 25.07
N ARG A 183 3.13 17.37 24.77
CA ARG A 183 4.08 16.97 25.81
C ARG A 183 4.65 18.22 26.50
N GLY A 184 4.51 18.30 27.83
CA GLY A 184 5.02 19.39 28.69
C GLY A 184 3.96 20.00 29.61
N LYS A 185 4.38 20.48 30.79
CA LYS A 185 3.47 20.91 31.89
C LYS A 185 2.56 22.13 31.58
N ASN A 186 2.83 22.92 30.53
CA ASN A 186 2.08 24.15 30.22
C ASN A 186 1.88 24.34 28.70
N LYS A 187 1.06 23.52 28.03
CA LYS A 187 0.77 23.74 26.60
C LYS A 187 -0.69 23.49 26.26
N GLY A 188 -1.37 24.56 25.86
CA GLY A 188 -2.72 24.54 25.32
C GLY A 188 -2.83 23.81 23.98
N VAL A 189 -4.03 23.88 23.40
CA VAL A 189 -4.44 23.21 22.16
C VAL A 189 -3.45 23.51 21.03
N THR A 190 -2.73 22.50 20.53
CA THR A 190 -1.62 22.74 19.58
C THR A 190 -1.99 22.55 18.11
N ARG A 191 -3.11 21.88 17.79
CA ARG A 191 -3.62 21.82 16.40
C ARG A 191 -5.06 21.33 16.32
N THR A 192 -5.99 22.18 15.90
CA THR A 192 -7.32 21.74 15.48
C THR A 192 -7.17 20.99 14.16
N ARG A 193 -7.45 19.69 14.16
CA ARG A 193 -7.52 18.93 12.91
C ARG A 193 -8.98 18.84 12.49
N ASN A 194 -9.32 19.64 11.48
CA ASN A 194 -10.62 19.58 10.81
C ASN A 194 -10.68 18.32 9.93
N GLU A 195 -10.76 17.16 10.57
CA GLU A 195 -10.80 15.85 9.92
C GLU A 195 -12.26 15.36 9.85
N GLY A 196 -12.83 15.34 8.64
CA GLY A 196 -14.13 14.70 8.39
C GLY A 196 -14.08 13.20 8.65
N PHE A 197 -15.24 12.54 8.71
CA PHE A 197 -15.32 11.11 9.07
C PHE A 197 -14.45 10.20 8.19
N MET A 198 -14.24 10.52 6.90
CA MET A 198 -13.33 9.74 6.05
C MET A 198 -11.87 9.84 6.49
N ALA A 199 -11.45 11.03 6.92
CA ALA A 199 -10.08 11.24 7.37
C ALA A 199 -9.83 10.48 8.67
N GLN A 200 -10.80 10.52 9.58
CA GLN A 200 -10.78 9.73 10.81
C GLN A 200 -10.73 8.22 10.54
N ALA A 201 -11.53 7.74 9.59
CA ALA A 201 -11.51 6.33 9.16
C ALA A 201 -10.13 5.91 8.63
N ILE A 202 -9.51 6.72 7.76
CA ILE A 202 -8.15 6.45 7.28
C ILE A 202 -7.12 6.52 8.42
N ALA A 203 -7.24 7.47 9.35
CA ALA A 203 -6.33 7.61 10.48
C ALA A 203 -6.36 6.38 11.38
N LYS A 204 -7.54 5.78 11.61
CA LYS A 204 -7.69 4.50 12.32
C LYS A 204 -7.13 3.34 11.50
N PHE A 205 -7.50 3.23 10.22
CA PHE A 205 -6.99 2.17 9.35
C PHE A 205 -5.45 2.17 9.27
N LYS A 206 -4.82 3.34 9.20
CA LYS A 206 -3.36 3.50 9.16
C LYS A 206 -2.61 2.90 10.35
N ARG A 207 -3.29 2.65 11.47
CA ARG A 207 -2.73 1.97 12.65
C ARG A 207 -2.75 0.44 12.53
N SER A 208 -3.49 -0.10 11.56
CA SER A 208 -3.56 -1.55 11.31
C SER A 208 -2.29 -2.07 10.62
N GLN A 209 -2.01 -3.36 10.79
CA GLN A 209 -0.90 -4.02 10.09
C GLN A 209 -1.04 -3.97 8.56
N PHE A 210 -2.27 -4.04 8.06
CA PHE A 210 -2.58 -4.06 6.63
C PHE A 210 -2.21 -2.75 5.93
N ALA A 211 -2.26 -1.62 6.64
CA ALA A 211 -1.93 -0.32 6.08
C ALA A 211 -0.46 -0.18 5.65
N LYS A 212 0.44 -1.05 6.12
CA LYS A 212 1.87 -0.95 5.78
C LYS A 212 2.15 -1.14 4.29
N SER A 213 1.31 -1.91 3.60
CA SER A 213 1.43 -2.23 2.17
C SER A 213 0.72 -1.24 1.25
N TYR A 214 -0.01 -0.27 1.81
CA TYR A 214 -0.84 0.65 1.03
C TYR A 214 -0.58 2.12 1.40
N THR A 215 -0.66 2.98 0.40
CA THR A 215 -0.77 4.42 0.61
C THR A 215 -2.23 4.79 0.50
N MET A 216 -2.76 5.41 1.56
CA MET A 216 -4.15 5.81 1.65
C MET A 216 -4.29 7.27 2.03
N TRP A 217 -5.22 7.95 1.36
CA TRP A 217 -5.55 9.34 1.62
C TRP A 217 -7.01 9.63 1.27
N VAL A 218 -7.55 10.67 1.92
CA VAL A 218 -8.83 11.25 1.53
C VAL A 218 -8.55 12.34 0.52
N SER A 219 -9.38 12.41 -0.51
CA SER A 219 -9.37 13.51 -1.47
C SER A 219 -10.78 14.00 -1.72
N PHE A 220 -10.93 15.31 -1.88
CA PHE A 220 -12.13 15.93 -2.44
C PHE A 220 -11.86 16.25 -3.91
N SER A 221 -12.73 15.79 -4.81
CA SER A 221 -12.56 16.09 -6.23
C SER A 221 -13.88 16.08 -6.98
N LYS A 222 -14.02 17.03 -7.91
CA LYS A 222 -15.11 17.03 -8.91
C LYS A 222 -15.12 15.74 -9.75
N LYS A 223 -13.98 15.08 -9.92
CA LYS A 223 -13.89 13.78 -10.60
C LYS A 223 -14.74 12.69 -9.92
N TYR A 224 -14.93 12.79 -8.61
CA TYR A 224 -15.71 11.82 -7.84
C TYR A 224 -17.13 12.28 -7.60
N GLN A 225 -17.51 13.46 -8.11
CA GLN A 225 -18.82 14.06 -7.86
C GLN A 225 -19.94 13.15 -8.34
N THR A 226 -20.88 12.86 -7.44
CA THR A 226 -22.09 12.12 -7.78
C THR A 226 -23.16 13.07 -8.31
N ALA A 227 -24.06 12.56 -9.14
CA ALA A 227 -25.24 13.32 -9.56
C ALA A 227 -26.02 13.79 -8.32
N GLY A 228 -26.39 15.07 -8.28
CA GLY A 228 -27.09 15.69 -7.16
C GLY A 228 -26.19 16.14 -6.00
N ASP A 229 -24.87 15.90 -6.02
CA ASP A 229 -23.97 16.42 -4.98
C ASP A 229 -23.92 17.95 -5.05
N THR A 230 -24.41 18.58 -3.99
CA THR A 230 -24.55 20.04 -3.87
C THR A 230 -23.27 20.71 -3.35
N TYR A 231 -22.20 19.97 -3.05
CA TYR A 231 -20.96 20.55 -2.55
C TYR A 231 -20.02 20.99 -3.70
N PRO A 232 -19.62 22.27 -3.77
CA PRO A 232 -18.96 22.84 -4.96
C PRO A 232 -17.53 22.33 -5.21
N HIS A 233 -16.87 21.75 -4.19
CA HIS A 233 -15.50 21.24 -4.32
C HIS A 233 -15.45 19.74 -4.70
N GLY A 234 -16.60 19.13 -4.99
CA GLY A 234 -16.76 17.75 -5.42
C GLY A 234 -16.92 16.77 -4.25
N SER A 235 -16.98 15.48 -4.56
CA SER A 235 -17.23 14.46 -3.53
C SER A 235 -15.94 14.00 -2.83
N PRO A 236 -16.01 13.68 -1.53
CA PRO A 236 -14.94 13.04 -0.81
C PRO A 236 -14.79 11.58 -1.25
N ALA A 237 -13.57 11.11 -1.29
CA ALA A 237 -13.27 9.71 -1.57
C ALA A 237 -12.03 9.24 -0.80
N ILE A 238 -12.05 7.99 -0.37
CA ILE A 238 -10.90 7.28 0.18
C ILE A 238 -10.17 6.63 -0.99
N THR A 239 -8.95 7.07 -1.28
CA THR A 239 -8.11 6.46 -2.30
C THR A 239 -7.10 5.52 -1.67
N ILE A 240 -6.97 4.33 -2.26
CA ILE A 240 -6.02 3.28 -1.89
C ILE A 240 -5.11 3.03 -3.09
N MET A 241 -3.81 3.05 -2.85
CA MET A 241 -2.78 2.69 -3.81
C MET A 241 -1.83 1.69 -3.17
N ALA A 242 -1.40 0.68 -3.92
CA ALA A 242 -0.32 -0.20 -3.50
C ALA A 242 0.95 0.62 -3.26
N ARG A 243 1.59 0.46 -2.09
CA ARG A 243 2.96 0.95 -1.95
C ARG A 243 3.85 0.16 -2.89
N ARG A 244 4.78 0.85 -3.54
CA ARG A 244 5.72 0.21 -4.46
C ARG A 244 6.55 -0.80 -3.67
N THR A 245 6.36 -2.07 -3.94
CA THR A 245 7.30 -3.10 -3.49
C THR A 245 8.40 -3.17 -4.54
N ARG A 246 9.49 -2.45 -4.30
CA ARG A 246 10.70 -2.51 -5.13
C ARG A 246 11.59 -3.62 -4.58
N ARG A 247 11.78 -4.69 -5.33
CA ARG A 247 12.89 -5.62 -5.07
C ARG A 247 14.07 -5.19 -5.90
N SER A 248 15.20 -4.96 -5.24
CA SER A 248 16.46 -4.58 -5.87
C SER A 248 17.50 -5.59 -5.44
N TYR A 249 18.03 -6.32 -6.42
CA TYR A 249 19.17 -7.19 -6.24
C TYR A 249 20.37 -6.44 -6.80
N ARG A 250 21.38 -6.23 -5.98
CA ARG A 250 22.56 -5.46 -6.36
C ARG A 250 23.79 -6.19 -5.87
N ARG A 251 24.79 -6.30 -6.75
CA ARG A 251 26.16 -6.62 -6.33
C ARG A 251 26.63 -5.53 -5.36
N ARG A 252 26.98 -5.91 -4.13
CA ARG A 252 27.78 -5.04 -3.25
C ARG A 252 29.23 -5.22 -3.66
N LEU A 253 29.86 -4.12 -4.04
CA LEU A 253 31.31 -4.04 -4.23
C LEU A 253 31.97 -3.92 -2.86
#